data_AF-V9VVU0-F1
#
_entry.id   AF-V9VVU0-F1
#
_cell.length_a   1.000
_cell.length_b   1.000
_cell.length_c   1.000
_cell.angle_alpha   90.00
_cell.angle_beta   90.00
_cell.angle_gamma   90.00
#
_symmetry.space_group_name_H-M   'P 1'
#
loop_
_entity.id
_entity.type
_entity.pdbx_description
1 polymer ?
#
loop_
_entity_poly.entity_id
_entity_poly.type
_entity_poly.pdbx_seq_one_letter_code
_entity_poly.pdbx_strand_id
1 'polypeptide(L)'
;MSAHSNLNTALLVLTEKLQSLNDLVTANRFMIDALADQGDALKQMDGVQTKDMLRRQAREKFHPDTGTVPNAAALAILEGVLSHHQDSAEIIPFPSRT
;
A
#
# COMPACT_ATOMS: atom_id res chain seq x y z
N MET A 1 0.70 19.90 36.78
CA MET A 1 0.75 20.26 35.34
C MET A 1 1.01 19.02 34.45
N SER A 2 0.18 17.97 34.56
CA SER A 2 0.41 16.66 33.89
C SER A 2 -0.72 16.25 32.95
N ALA A 3 -1.97 16.63 33.24
CA ALA A 3 -3.12 16.28 32.41
C ALA A 3 -3.09 16.92 31.01
N HIS A 4 -2.62 18.16 30.90
CA HIS A 4 -2.52 18.88 29.61
C HIS A 4 -1.40 18.33 28.70
N SER A 5 -0.33 17.78 29.28
CA SER A 5 0.74 17.12 28.51
C SER A 5 0.23 15.81 27.89
N ASN A 6 -0.52 15.01 28.64
CA ASN A 6 -1.11 13.77 28.14
C ASN A 6 -2.15 14.03 27.02
N LEU A 7 -2.97 15.08 27.16
CA LEU A 7 -3.95 15.44 26.14
C LEU A 7 -3.30 15.86 24.82
N ASN A 8 -2.25 16.69 24.88
CA ASN A 8 -1.52 17.10 23.68
C ASN A 8 -0.81 15.92 23.00
N THR A 9 -0.24 15.00 23.77
CA THR A 9 0.34 13.76 23.23
C THR A 9 -0.71 12.88 22.57
N ALA A 10 -1.89 12.71 23.17
CA ALA A 10 -2.97 11.93 22.59
C ALA A 10 -3.50 12.55 21.28
N LEU A 11 -3.57 13.88 21.19
CA LEU A 11 -3.97 14.60 19.97
C LEU A 11 -2.94 14.48 18.86
N LEU A 12 -1.64 14.50 19.17
CA LEU A 12 -0.58 14.24 18.21
C LEU A 12 -0.67 12.81 17.64
N VAL A 13 -0.79 11.81 18.51
CA VAL A 13 -0.95 10.40 18.10
C VAL A 13 -2.21 10.20 17.24
N LEU A 14 -3.32 10.88 17.58
CA LEU A 14 -4.54 10.81 16.79
C LEU A 14 -4.34 11.42 15.39
N THR A 15 -3.62 12.54 15.31
CA THR A 15 -3.31 13.21 14.03
C THR A 15 -2.45 12.31 13.15
N GLU A 16 -1.41 11.67 13.71
CA GLU A 16 -0.57 10.71 12.99
C GLU A 16 -1.38 9.51 12.47
N LYS A 17 -2.31 8.98 13.28
CA LYS A 17 -3.19 7.88 12.86
C LYS A 17 -4.15 8.29 11.76
N LEU A 18 -4.71 9.49 11.81
CA LEU A 18 -5.58 10.02 10.75
C LEU A 18 -4.81 10.22 9.45
N GLN A 19 -3.57 10.70 9.53
CA GLN A 19 -2.70 10.83 8.36
C GLN A 19 -2.41 9.46 7.73
N SER A 20 -2.03 8.46 8.55
CA SER A 20 -1.80 7.09 8.07
C SER A 20 -3.06 6.47 7.43
N LEU A 21 -4.24 6.74 8.00
CA LEU A 21 -5.50 6.30 7.42
C LEU A 21 -5.77 6.97 6.07
N ASN A 22 -5.49 8.26 5.95
CA ASN A 22 -5.63 8.99 4.69
C ASN A 22 -4.69 8.45 3.61
N ASP A 23 -3.46 8.09 3.97
CA ASP A 23 -2.49 7.50 3.04
C ASP A 23 -2.94 6.12 2.56
N LEU A 24 -3.52 5.30 3.45
CA LEU A 24 -4.14 4.02 3.09
C LEU A 24 -5.36 4.19 2.18
N VAL A 25 -6.23 5.16 2.45
CA VAL A 25 -7.39 5.47 1.60
C VAL A 25 -6.93 5.90 0.22
N THR A 26 -5.87 6.71 0.14
CA THR A 26 -5.27 7.17 -1.12
C THR A 26 -4.69 6.01 -1.93
N ALA A 27 -3.96 5.11 -1.28
CA ALA A 27 -3.44 3.89 -1.91
C ALA A 27 -4.57 2.97 -2.42
N ASN A 28 -5.62 2.77 -1.62
CA ASN A 28 -6.78 1.97 -2.02
C ASN A 28 -7.52 2.60 -3.20
N ARG A 29 -7.70 3.92 -3.17
CA ARG A 29 -8.35 4.64 -4.26
C ARG A 29 -7.57 4.48 -5.57
N PHE A 30 -6.24 4.57 -5.51
CA PHE A 30 -5.39 4.31 -6.67
C PHE A 30 -5.58 2.90 -7.23
N MET A 31 -5.61 1.86 -6.38
CA MET A 31 -5.82 0.50 -6.87
C MET A 31 -7.19 0.31 -7.50
N ILE A 32 -8.24 0.91 -6.92
CA ILE A 32 -9.60 0.85 -7.48
C ILE A 32 -9.66 1.58 -8.83
N ASP A 33 -9.08 2.78 -8.92
CA ASP A 33 -9.06 3.54 -10.17
C ASP A 33 -8.28 2.78 -11.26
N ALA A 34 -7.12 2.19 -10.91
CA ALA A 34 -6.36 1.37 -11.85
C ALA A 34 -7.12 0.11 -12.29
N LEU A 35 -7.87 -0.53 -11.39
CA LEU A 35 -8.75 -1.66 -11.72
C LEU A 35 -9.96 -1.24 -12.55
N ALA A 36 -10.51 -0.05 -12.34
CA ALA A 36 -11.64 0.46 -13.11
C ALA A 36 -11.22 0.85 -14.52
N ASP A 37 -10.08 1.53 -14.66
CA ASP A 37 -9.59 2.05 -15.94
C ASP A 37 -8.95 0.97 -16.81
N GLN A 38 -8.28 -0.01 -16.18
CA GLN A 38 -7.47 -1.01 -16.89
C GLN A 38 -7.89 -2.44 -16.58
N GLY A 39 -9.03 -2.65 -15.91
CA GLY A 39 -9.49 -3.96 -15.45
C GLY A 39 -9.55 -5.05 -16.52
N ASP A 40 -9.95 -4.70 -17.74
CA ASP A 40 -10.00 -5.69 -18.84
C ASP A 40 -8.63 -6.01 -19.43
N ALA A 41 -7.68 -5.07 -19.39
CA ALA A 41 -6.29 -5.32 -19.76
C ALA A 41 -5.58 -6.13 -18.66
N LEU A 42 -5.82 -5.80 -17.40
CA LEU A 42 -5.27 -6.47 -16.21
C LEU A 42 -5.71 -7.94 -16.13
N LYS A 43 -6.93 -8.28 -16.53
CA LYS A 43 -7.42 -9.67 -16.60
C LYS A 43 -6.65 -10.53 -17.62
N GLN A 44 -6.04 -9.92 -18.63
CA GLN A 44 -5.28 -10.62 -19.66
C GLN A 44 -3.77 -10.62 -19.40
N MET A 45 -3.31 -9.88 -18.38
CA MET A 45 -1.91 -9.79 -18.00
C MET A 45 -1.58 -10.77 -16.88
N ASP A 46 -0.39 -11.36 -16.93
CA ASP A 46 0.11 -12.18 -15.84
C ASP A 46 0.25 -11.35 -14.55
N GLY A 47 0.03 -11.97 -13.39
CA GLY A 47 -0.02 -11.28 -12.10
C GLY A 47 1.27 -10.51 -11.78
N VAL A 48 2.41 -10.99 -12.27
CA VAL A 48 3.72 -10.33 -12.17
C VAL A 48 3.75 -9.05 -13.01
N GLN A 49 3.34 -9.13 -14.28
CA GLN A 49 3.33 -7.99 -15.20
C GLN A 49 2.36 -6.90 -14.76
N THR A 50 1.21 -7.29 -14.23
CA THR A 50 0.22 -6.41 -13.61
C THR A 50 0.81 -5.64 -12.43
N LYS A 51 1.48 -6.34 -11.50
CA LYS A 51 2.09 -5.69 -10.32
C LYS A 51 3.19 -4.70 -10.71
N ASP A 52 4.04 -5.05 -11.67
CA ASP A 52 5.11 -4.16 -12.12
C ASP A 52 4.58 -2.94 -12.88
N MET A 53 3.50 -3.10 -13.64
CA MET A 53 2.80 -1.97 -14.28
C MET A 53 2.19 -1.03 -13.23
N LEU A 54 1.45 -1.58 -12.25
CA LEU A 54 0.84 -0.80 -11.17
C LEU A 54 1.90 -0.08 -10.34
N ARG A 55 3.07 -0.69 -10.11
CA ARG A 55 4.19 -0.05 -9.41
C ARG A 55 4.74 1.15 -10.19
N ARG A 56 4.91 1.02 -11.52
CA ARG A 56 5.36 2.14 -12.37
C ARG A 56 4.36 3.30 -12.35
N GLN A 57 3.07 3.00 -12.50
CA GLN A 57 2.02 4.02 -12.44
C GLN A 57 1.94 4.68 -11.05
N ALA A 58 2.10 3.90 -9.97
CA ALA A 58 2.15 4.43 -8.62
C ALA A 58 3.33 5.39 -8.44
N ARG A 59 4.51 5.05 -8.96
CA ARG A 59 5.67 5.95 -8.96
C ARG A 59 5.37 7.21 -9.74
N GLU A 60 4.91 7.11 -10.98
CA GLU A 60 4.59 8.28 -11.81
C GLU A 60 3.55 9.21 -11.17
N LYS A 61 2.61 8.66 -10.39
CA LYS A 61 1.56 9.44 -9.72
C LYS A 61 2.03 10.05 -8.40
N PHE A 62 2.69 9.25 -7.56
CA PHE A 62 2.98 9.58 -6.17
C PHE A 62 4.44 9.93 -5.86
N HIS A 63 5.33 9.95 -6.87
CA HIS A 63 6.73 10.32 -6.66
C HIS A 63 6.84 11.67 -5.94
N PRO A 64 7.67 11.80 -4.90
CA PRO A 64 7.76 13.01 -4.10
C PRO A 64 8.17 14.25 -4.92
N ASP A 65 9.04 14.08 -5.91
CA ASP A 65 9.60 15.19 -6.69
C ASP A 65 9.00 15.37 -8.10
N THR A 66 8.42 14.31 -8.66
CA THR A 66 8.01 14.27 -10.08
C THR A 66 6.58 13.75 -10.27
N GLY A 67 5.90 13.42 -9.18
CA GLY A 67 4.55 12.88 -9.19
C GLY A 67 3.51 13.96 -9.48
N THR A 68 2.43 13.56 -10.13
CA THR A 68 1.25 14.43 -10.34
C THR A 68 0.53 14.75 -9.02
N VAL A 69 0.59 13.84 -8.04
CA VAL A 69 0.07 14.01 -6.69
C VAL A 69 1.10 13.44 -5.70
N PRO A 70 2.12 14.22 -5.28
CA PRO A 70 3.20 13.73 -4.43
C PRO A 70 2.67 13.14 -3.12
N ASN A 71 2.87 11.84 -2.89
CA ASN A 71 2.57 11.19 -1.62
C ASN A 71 3.51 9.99 -1.40
N ALA A 72 4.64 10.26 -0.77
CA ALA A 72 5.65 9.24 -0.50
C ALA A 72 5.15 8.12 0.44
N ALA A 73 4.23 8.42 1.36
CA ALA A 73 3.66 7.44 2.28
C ALA A 73 2.73 6.47 1.56
N ALA A 74 1.83 6.98 0.72
CA ALA A 74 0.98 6.15 -0.13
C ALA A 74 1.81 5.33 -1.13
N LEU A 75 2.89 5.91 -1.69
CA LEU A 75 3.82 5.19 -2.56
C LEU A 75 4.48 4.01 -1.84
N ALA A 76 4.98 4.22 -0.62
CA ALA A 76 5.61 3.15 0.17
C ALA A 76 4.63 2.00 0.48
N ILE A 77 3.37 2.32 0.79
CA ILE A 77 2.30 1.32 0.99
C ILE A 77 2.04 0.54 -0.29
N LEU A 78 1.90 1.22 -1.43
CA LEU A 78 1.66 0.59 -2.72
C LEU A 78 2.83 -0.28 -3.16
N GLU A 79 4.08 0.17 -2.95
CA GLU A 79 5.26 -0.63 -3.24
C GLU A 79 5.36 -1.85 -2.35
N GLY A 80 5.00 -1.75 -1.07
CA GLY A 80 4.92 -2.88 -0.15
C GLY A 80 3.88 -3.91 -0.57
N VAL A 81 2.65 -3.48 -0.86
CA VAL A 81 1.56 -4.38 -1.29
C VAL A 81 1.83 -5.02 -2.65
N LEU A 82 2.40 -4.27 -3.58
CA LEU A 82 2.72 -4.74 -4.93
C LEU A 82 4.08 -5.44 -4.99
N SER A 83 4.86 -5.48 -3.90
CA SER A 83 6.16 -6.16 -3.87
C SER A 83 5.99 -7.66 -4.15
N HIS A 84 7.02 -8.25 -4.74
CA HIS A 84 7.12 -9.71 -4.88
C HIS A 84 7.36 -10.31 -3.50
N HIS A 85 6.30 -10.45 -2.69
CA HIS A 85 6.31 -11.52 -1.71
C HIS A 85 6.24 -12.83 -2.48
N GLN A 86 7.41 -13.38 -2.80
CA GLN A 86 7.62 -14.81 -2.98
C GLN A 86 7.42 -15.49 -1.62
N ASP A 87 6.26 -15.30 -0.99
CA ASP A 87 5.87 -16.17 0.10
C ASP A 87 5.37 -17.44 -0.57
N SER A 88 6.33 -18.24 -1.04
CA SER A 88 6.18 -19.67 -1.17
C SER A 88 5.64 -20.11 0.18
N ALA A 89 4.32 -20.30 0.29
CA ALA A 89 3.70 -20.72 1.53
C ALA A 89 4.51 -21.92 2.05
N GLU A 90 5.11 -21.77 3.23
CA GLU A 90 5.95 -22.79 3.82
C GLU A 90 5.06 -24.04 3.99
N ILE A 91 5.28 -25.06 3.17
CA ILE A 91 4.48 -26.28 3.23
C ILE A 91 4.81 -26.95 4.56
N ILE A 92 3.90 -26.87 5.53
CA ILE A 92 4.02 -27.61 6.79
C ILE A 92 3.84 -29.10 6.47
N PRO A 93 4.88 -29.96 6.59
CA PRO A 93 4.73 -31.36 6.29
C PRO A 93 3.85 -32.05 7.35
N PHE A 94 2.92 -32.90 6.91
CA PHE A 94 2.13 -33.71 7.84
C PHE A 94 3.04 -34.72 8.56
N PRO A 95 2.84 -34.95 9.87
CA PRO A 95 3.62 -35.95 10.60
C PRO A 95 3.33 -37.35 10.05
N SER A 96 4.39 -38.04 9.64
CA SER A 96 4.36 -39.45 9.26
C SER A 96 3.95 -40.30 10.45
N ARG A 97 2.89 -41.11 10.31
CA ARG A 97 2.47 -42.08 11.32
C ARG A 97 3.53 -43.18 11.43
N THR A 98 4.35 -43.13 12.48
CA THR A 98 5.14 -44.27 12.98
C THR A 98 4.47 -44.83 14.21
#